data_AF-A0A1Y0VLD7-F1
#
_entry.id   AF-A0A1Y0VLD7-F1
#
_cell.length_a   1.000
_cell.length_b   1.000
_cell.length_c   1.000
_cell.angle_alpha   90.00
_cell.angle_beta   90.00
_cell.angle_gamma   90.00
#
_symmetry.space_group_name_H-M   'P 1'
#
loop_
_entity.id
_entity.type
_entity.pdbx_description
1 polymer ?
#
loop_
_entity_poly.entity_id
_entity_poly.type
_entity_poly.pdbx_seq_one_letter_code
_entity_poly.pdbx_strand_id
1 'polypeptide(L)' 'MITVNDMSMQFSDRKLYSDVNLKFTPGNCYGIIGANGAGKSTF' A
#
# COMPACT_ATOMS: atom_id res chain seq x y z
N MET A 1 -8.14 -14.66 -3.12
CA MET A 1 -8.32 -13.28 -3.63
C MET A 1 -8.29 -12.37 -2.41
N ILE A 2 -7.42 -11.37 -2.39
CA ILE A 2 -7.35 -10.38 -1.30
C ILE A 2 -7.69 -9.02 -1.89
N THR A 3 -8.55 -8.27 -1.20
CA THR A 3 -8.96 -6.92 -1.61
C THR A 3 -8.70 -5.97 -0.46
N VAL A 4 -8.06 -4.84 -0.75
CA VAL A 4 -7.84 -3.73 0.17
C VAL A 4 -8.63 -2.56 -0.37
N ASN A 5 -9.48 -1.97 0.45
CA ASN A 5 -10.27 -0.80 0.07
C ASN A 5 -10.00 0.34 1.04
N ASP A 6 -9.87 1.56 0.49
CA ASP A 6 -9.75 2.82 1.21
C ASP A 6 -8.70 2.82 2.34
N MET A 7 -7.58 2.15 2.10
CA MET A 7 -6.53 2.04 3.10
C MET A 7 -5.75 3.35 3.23
N SER A 8 -5.58 3.79 4.46
CA SER A 8 -4.74 4.92 4.83
C SER A 8 -3.74 4.52 5.90
N MET A 9 -2.52 5.03 5.79
CA MET A 9 -1.51 4.83 6.83
C MET A 9 -0.73 6.10 7.10
N GLN A 10 -0.41 6.26 8.37
CA GLN A 10 0.34 7.36 8.90
C GLN A 10 1.46 6.79 9.77
N PHE A 11 2.65 7.36 9.65
CA PHE A 11 3.76 7.06 10.53
C PHE A 11 4.12 8.32 11.30
N SER A 12 3.97 8.24 12.62
CA SER A 12 3.98 9.40 13.52
C SER A 12 3.00 10.48 13.03
N ASP A 13 3.52 11.63 12.63
CA ASP A 13 2.82 12.83 12.21
C ASP A 13 2.74 12.97 10.68
N ARG A 14 3.31 12.01 9.93
CA ARG A 14 3.32 12.02 8.46
C ARG A 14 2.39 10.97 7.86
N LYS A 15 1.39 11.42 7.08
CA LYS A 15 0.57 10.53 6.24
C LYS A 15 1.45 9.93 5.13
N LEU A 16 1.49 8.61 5.04
CA LEU A 16 2.25 7.88 4.00
C LEU A 16 1.39 7.63 2.77
N TYR A 17 0.15 7.21 2.98
CA TYR A 17 -0.84 7.03 1.90
C TYR A 17 -2.26 7.19 2.43
N SER A 18 -3.17 7.52 1.51
CA SER A 18 -4.61 7.50 1.74
C SER A 18 -5.34 6.97 0.54
N ASP A 19 -6.53 6.42 0.80
CA ASP A 19 -7.48 6.00 -0.23
C ASP A 19 -6.89 4.94 -1.17
N VAL A 20 -6.02 4.07 -0.63
CA VAL A 20 -5.39 3.00 -1.41
C VAL A 20 -6.36 1.85 -1.59
N ASN A 21 -6.60 1.53 -2.86
CA ASN A 21 -7.48 0.46 -3.30
C ASN A 21 -6.68 -0.54 -4.14
N LEU A 22 -6.60 -1.80 -3.69
CA LEU A 22 -5.84 -2.87 -4.36
C LEU A 22 -6.61 -4.18 -4.38
N LYS A 23 -6.33 -4.99 -5.41
CA LYS A 23 -6.88 -6.33 -5.56
C LYS A 23 -5.78 -7.30 -5.97
N PHE A 24 -5.52 -8.27 -5.10
CA PHE A 24 -4.60 -9.37 -5.35
C PHE A 24 -5.38 -10.60 -5.81
N THR A 25 -5.16 -10.98 -7.07
CA THR A 25 -5.66 -12.23 -7.66
C THR A 25 -4.63 -13.35 -7.53
N PRO A 26 -5.08 -14.61 -7.35
CA PRO A 26 -4.19 -15.78 -7.33
C PRO A 26 -3.37 -15.90 -8.62
N GLY A 27 -2.16 -16.45 -8.51
CA GLY A 27 -1.27 -16.71 -9.65
C GLY A 27 -0.40 -15.51 -10.09
N ASN A 28 -0.58 -14.35 -9.49
CA ASN A 28 0.18 -13.14 -9.81
C ASN A 28 1.24 -12.82 -8.74
N CYS A 29 2.35 -12.22 -9.17
CA CYS A 29 3.37 -11.64 -8.30
C CYS A 29 3.27 -10.12 -8.37
N TYR A 30 3.30 -9.43 -7.23
CA TYR A 30 3.12 -7.98 -7.14
C TYR A 30 4.34 -7.35 -6.47
N GLY A 31 4.87 -6.29 -7.07
CA GLY A 31 5.96 -5.50 -6.51
C GLY A 31 5.49 -4.08 -6.19
N ILE A 32 5.83 -3.60 -5.00
CA ILE A 32 5.57 -2.21 -4.58
C ILE A 32 6.85 -1.40 -4.82
N ILE A 33 6.77 -0.37 -5.66
CA ILE A 33 7.90 0.50 -6.04
C ILE A 33 7.61 1.97 -5.69
N GLY A 34 8.67 2.80 -5.66
CA GLY A 34 8.57 4.21 -5.31
C GLY A 34 9.76 4.73 -4.51
N ALA A 35 9.82 6.05 -4.30
CA ALA A 35 10.92 6.71 -3.59
C ALA A 35 11.08 6.22 -2.12
N ASN A 36 12.26 6.42 -1.55
CA ASN A 36 12.49 6.13 -0.13
C ASN A 36 11.58 7.00 0.74
N GLY A 37 10.96 6.39 1.76
CA GLY A 37 9.96 7.08 2.59
C GLY A 37 8.56 7.17 1.99
N ALA A 38 8.28 6.59 0.82
CA ALA A 38 6.93 6.50 0.26
C ALA A 38 6.02 5.45 0.96
N GLY A 39 6.52 4.81 2.02
CA GLY A 39 5.75 3.84 2.81
C GLY A 39 5.68 2.42 2.25
N LYS A 40 6.53 2.08 1.27
CA LYS A 40 6.55 0.73 0.63
C LYS A 40 6.72 -0.43 1.61
N SER A 41 7.60 -0.31 2.60
CA SER A 41 7.85 -1.33 3.63
C SER A 41 6.83 -1.31 4.76
N THR A 42 6.02 -0.25 4.80
CA THR A 42 5.02 0.02 5.82
C THR A 42 3.64 -0.44 5.34
N PHE A 43 3.51 -0.80 4.06
CA PHE A 43 2.30 -1.23 3.37
C PHE A 43 1.77 -2.59 3.85
#